data_AF-A0A920LTJ8-F1
#
_entry.id   AF-A0A920LTJ8-F1
#
_cell.length_a   1.000
_cell.length_b   1.000
_cell.length_c   1.000
_cell.angle_alpha   90.00
_cell.angle_beta   90.00
_cell.angle_gamma   90.00
#
_symmetry.space_group_name_H-M   'P 1'
#
loop_
_entity.id
_entity.type
_entity.pdbx_description
1 polymer ?
#
loop_
_entity_poly.entity_id
_entity_poly.type
_entity_poly.pdbx_seq_one_letter_code
_entity_poly.pdbx_strand_id
1 'polypeptide(L)'
;MRLIYAGGDRLYIPVENIDLLSKYGQQASDAALDRLGGAAWQAKKARIKGKIKEMADELIKIAAKRQISKAEKLEAPAGIFDEFCARFNLLKRMINLMLLMM
;
A
#
# COMPACT_ATOMS: atom_id res chain seq x y z
N MET A 1 5.63 -1.22 -30.15
CA MET A 1 5.09 0.00 -29.51
C MET A 1 6.21 1.05 -29.39
N ARG A 2 5.93 2.37 -29.40
CA ARG A 2 6.96 3.41 -29.28
C ARG A 2 6.75 4.33 -28.07
N LEU A 3 7.84 4.69 -27.39
CA LEU A 3 7.88 5.67 -26.29
C LEU A 3 8.76 6.86 -26.69
N ILE A 4 8.42 8.05 -26.17
CA ILE A 4 9.16 9.29 -26.38
C ILE A 4 9.67 9.78 -25.02
N TYR A 5 10.97 10.04 -24.93
CA TYR A 5 11.65 10.55 -23.75
C TYR A 5 11.94 12.04 -23.89
N ALA A 6 12.41 12.67 -22.81
CA ALA A 6 12.85 14.07 -22.85
C ALA A 6 13.95 14.26 -23.91
N GLY A 7 13.82 15.34 -24.71
CA GLY A 7 14.74 15.62 -25.83
C GLY A 7 14.35 14.96 -27.15
N GLY A 8 13.22 14.22 -27.21
CA GLY A 8 12.72 13.61 -28.45
C GLY A 8 13.29 12.23 -28.75
N ASP A 9 14.06 11.65 -27.82
CA ASP A 9 14.60 10.30 -27.93
C ASP A 9 13.45 9.28 -28.00
N ARG A 10 13.61 8.27 -28.87
CA ARG A 10 12.58 7.27 -29.14
C ARG A 10 13.06 5.88 -28.73
N LEU A 11 12.24 5.16 -27.98
CA LEU A 11 12.47 3.76 -27.60
C LEU A 11 11.37 2.87 -28.18
N TYR A 12 11.77 1.81 -28.87
CA TYR A 12 10.85 0.79 -29.40
C TYR A 12 10.83 -0.40 -28.45
N ILE A 13 9.63 -0.77 -28.01
CA ILE A 13 9.41 -1.90 -27.11
C ILE A 13 8.64 -2.99 -27.88
N PRO A 14 9.16 -4.24 -27.92
CA PRO A 14 8.44 -5.40 -28.44
C PRO A 14 7.14 -5.65 -27.66
N VAL A 15 6.11 -6.20 -28.31
CA VAL A 15 4.80 -6.41 -27.66
C VAL A 15 4.90 -7.42 -26.52
N GLU A 16 5.83 -8.36 -26.62
CA GLU A 16 6.12 -9.39 -25.64
C GLU A 16 6.64 -8.79 -24.31
N ASN A 17 7.16 -7.57 -24.34
CA ASN A 17 7.73 -6.89 -23.17
C ASN A 17 6.79 -5.81 -22.58
N ILE A 18 5.49 -5.84 -22.95
CA ILE A 18 4.52 -4.82 -22.52
C ILE A 18 4.34 -4.80 -20.99
N ASP A 19 4.57 -5.92 -20.31
CA ASP A 19 4.43 -6.07 -18.86
C ASP A 19 5.42 -5.21 -18.06
N LEU A 20 6.49 -4.71 -18.70
CA LEU A 20 7.44 -3.78 -18.09
C LEU A 20 6.86 -2.36 -17.94
N LEU A 21 5.71 -2.10 -18.55
CA LEU A 21 5.08 -0.79 -18.59
C LEU A 21 3.91 -0.74 -17.63
N SER A 22 3.80 0.38 -16.93
CA SER A 22 2.67 0.67 -16.06
C SER A 22 2.20 2.09 -16.36
N LYS A 23 0.88 2.27 -16.41
CA LYS A 23 0.30 3.59 -16.67
C LYS A 23 0.65 4.54 -15.52
N TYR A 24 1.20 5.70 -15.87
CA TYR A 24 1.55 6.73 -14.91
C TYR A 24 0.33 7.63 -14.61
N GLY A 25 -0.21 7.54 -13.39
CA GLY A 25 -1.22 8.46 -12.85
C GLY A 25 -2.58 8.53 -13.59
N GLN A 26 -3.55 9.23 -13.00
CA GLN A 26 -4.83 9.57 -13.65
C GLN A 26 -4.88 11.03 -14.16
N GLN A 27 -4.14 11.95 -13.53
CA GLN A 27 -3.95 13.35 -13.98
C GLN A 27 -2.54 13.51 -14.55
N ALA A 28 -2.37 13.18 -15.82
CA ALA A 28 -1.05 13.01 -16.45
C ALA A 28 -0.53 14.24 -17.22
N SER A 29 -1.07 15.45 -17.00
CA SER A 29 -0.74 16.60 -17.84
C SER A 29 0.67 17.17 -17.59
N ASP A 30 1.21 17.08 -16.37
CA ASP A 30 2.48 17.74 -15.98
C ASP A 30 3.63 16.77 -15.61
N ALA A 31 3.58 15.53 -16.10
CA ALA A 31 4.64 14.56 -15.82
C ALA A 31 5.94 14.93 -16.56
N ALA A 32 6.96 15.37 -15.81
CA ALA A 32 8.29 15.59 -16.37
C ALA A 32 8.88 14.28 -16.92
N LEU A 33 9.18 14.25 -18.22
CA LEU A 33 9.81 13.11 -18.87
C LEU A 33 11.28 12.99 -18.45
N ASP A 34 11.73 11.76 -18.17
CA ASP A 34 13.13 11.47 -17.96
C ASP A 34 13.87 11.34 -19.32
N ARG A 35 15.20 11.50 -19.34
CA ARG A 35 16.03 11.34 -20.54
C ARG A 35 16.49 9.89 -20.71
N LEU A 36 16.49 9.38 -21.94
CA LEU A 36 16.94 8.02 -22.22
C LEU A 36 18.44 7.88 -21.93
N GLY A 37 18.82 6.82 -21.19
CA GLY A 37 20.20 6.59 -20.77
C GLY A 37 20.70 7.51 -19.63
N GLY A 38 19.88 8.42 -19.13
CA GLY A 38 20.24 9.29 -18.01
C GLY A 38 20.27 8.57 -16.65
N ALA A 39 21.13 9.03 -15.75
CA ALA A 39 21.23 8.48 -14.38
C ALA A 39 20.06 8.90 -13.45
N ALA A 40 19.28 9.91 -13.84
CA ALA A 40 18.21 10.49 -13.02
C ALA A 40 17.17 9.46 -12.58
N TRP A 41 16.75 8.57 -13.50
CA TRP A 41 15.77 7.52 -13.19
C TRP A 41 16.32 6.51 -12.18
N GLN A 42 17.57 6.08 -12.34
CA GLN A 42 18.19 5.12 -11.42
C GLN A 42 18.35 5.72 -10.02
N ALA A 43 18.77 6.99 -9.92
CA ALA A 43 18.85 7.70 -8.65
C ALA A 43 17.47 7.86 -7.99
N LYS A 44 16.43 8.23 -8.76
CA LYS A 44 15.04 8.33 -8.29
C LYS A 44 14.54 6.99 -7.74
N LYS A 45 14.79 5.89 -8.48
CA LYS A 45 14.43 4.52 -8.08
C LYS A 45 15.16 4.09 -6.80
N ALA A 46 16.46 4.35 -6.70
CA ALA A 46 17.25 4.01 -5.51
C ALA A 46 16.74 4.75 -4.27
N ARG A 47 16.47 6.06 -4.39
CA ARG A 47 15.93 6.89 -3.30
C ARG A 47 14.58 6.36 -2.81
N ILE A 48 13.66 6.03 -3.73
CA ILE A 48 12.34 5.51 -3.36
C ILE A 48 12.46 4.13 -2.71
N LYS A 49 13.32 3.25 -3.24
CA LYS A 49 13.57 1.94 -2.64
C LYS A 49 14.11 2.05 -1.21
N GLY A 50 15.00 3.01 -0.95
CA GLY A 50 15.48 3.31 0.40
C GLY A 50 14.34 3.68 1.35
N LYS A 51 13.49 4.64 0.95
CA LYS A 51 12.31 5.03 1.75
C LYS A 51 11.35 3.89 2.03
N ILE A 52 11.10 3.02 1.04
CA ILE A 52 10.25 1.84 1.23
C ILE A 52 10.85 0.90 2.29
N LYS A 53 12.17 0.71 2.25
CA LYS A 53 12.86 -0.13 3.25
C LYS A 53 12.77 0.48 4.65
N GLU A 54 12.99 1.79 4.78
CA GLU A 54 12.87 2.50 6.05
C GLU A 54 11.45 2.35 6.65
N MET A 55 10.41 2.56 5.84
CA MET A 55 9.03 2.37 6.27
C MET A 55 8.74 0.91 6.70
N ALA A 56 9.24 -0.07 5.93
CA ALA A 56 9.09 -1.47 6.27
C ALA A 56 9.77 -1.80 7.61
N ASP A 57 10.98 -1.28 7.84
CA ASP A 57 11.72 -1.48 9.09
C ASP A 57 10.97 -0.87 10.29
N GLU A 58 10.36 0.32 10.12
CA GLU A 58 9.51 0.92 11.14
C GLU A 58 8.27 0.09 11.46
N LEU A 59 7.58 -0.43 10.44
CA LEU A 59 6.42 -1.29 10.63
C LEU A 59 6.78 -2.59 11.37
N ILE A 60 7.92 -3.20 11.04
CA ILE A 60 8.43 -4.38 11.73
C ILE A 60 8.70 -4.07 13.20
N LYS A 61 9.34 -2.93 13.51
CA LYS A 61 9.59 -2.50 14.90
C LYS A 61 8.29 -2.31 15.68
N ILE A 62 7.28 -1.69 15.07
CA ILE A 62 5.96 -1.50 15.69
C ILE A 62 5.29 -2.86 15.96
N ALA A 63 5.32 -3.78 14.99
CA ALA A 63 4.75 -5.11 15.14
C ALA A 63 5.45 -5.90 16.27
N ALA A 64 6.78 -5.89 16.31
CA ALA A 64 7.56 -6.53 17.38
C ALA A 64 7.23 -5.93 18.75
N LYS A 65 7.14 -4.59 18.86
CA LYS A 65 6.74 -3.93 20.10
C LYS A 65 5.34 -4.37 20.53
N ARG A 66 4.38 -4.46 19.60
CA ARG A 66 3.01 -4.93 19.88
C ARG A 66 2.98 -6.38 20.36
N GLN A 67 3.83 -7.24 19.81
CA GLN A 67 3.87 -8.66 20.17
C GLN A 67 4.35 -8.91 21.61
N ILE A 68 5.25 -8.06 22.12
CA ILE A 68 5.80 -8.17 23.48
C ILE A 68 4.95 -7.40 24.49
N SER A 69 4.28 -6.33 24.03
CA SER A 69 3.40 -5.51 24.86
C SER A 69 2.19 -6.32 25.32
N LYS A 70 1.92 -6.32 26.62
CA LYS A 70 0.70 -6.90 27.19
C LYS A 70 -0.26 -5.76 27.52
N ALA A 71 -1.53 -5.95 27.17
CA ALA A 71 -2.63 -5.10 27.61
C ALA A 71 -3.58 -5.95 28.45
N GLU A 72 -4.28 -5.31 29.38
CA GLU A 72 -5.37 -5.97 30.09
C GLU A 72 -6.44 -6.35 29.08
N LYS A 73 -6.87 -7.62 29.13
CA LYS A 73 -7.95 -8.09 28.26
C LYS A 73 -9.25 -7.49 28.78
N LEU A 74 -9.86 -6.63 27.98
CA LEU A 74 -11.19 -6.11 28.28
C LEU A 74 -12.20 -7.23 28.05
N GLU A 75 -12.79 -7.73 29.14
CA GLU A 75 -13.93 -8.64 29.08
C GLU A 75 -15.21 -7.81 29.02
N ALA A 76 -16.07 -8.12 28.06
CA ALA A 76 -17.37 -7.47 27.95
C ALA A 76 -18.28 -7.95 29.10
N PRO A 77 -18.89 -7.03 29.88
CA PRO A 77 -19.86 -7.42 30.89
C PRO A 77 -21.04 -8.17 30.25
N ALA A 78 -21.38 -9.33 30.81
CA ALA A 78 -22.48 -10.17 30.34
C ALA A 78 -23.81 -9.39 30.34
N GLY A 79 -24.61 -9.54 29.27
CA GLY A 79 -25.92 -8.90 29.12
C GLY A 79 -25.89 -7.45 28.62
N ILE A 80 -25.04 -6.58 29.19
CA ILE A 80 -24.97 -5.16 28.80
C ILE A 80 -24.47 -4.99 27.36
N PHE A 81 -23.47 -5.78 26.98
CA PHE A 81 -22.95 -5.75 25.62
C PHE A 81 -23.99 -6.24 24.59
N ASP A 82 -24.79 -7.25 24.95
CA ASP A 82 -25.86 -7.78 24.08
C ASP A 82 -27.00 -6.79 23.88
N GLU A 83 -27.39 -6.07 24.94
CA GLU A 83 -28.37 -4.98 24.89
C GLU A 83 -27.86 -3.82 24.03
N PHE A 84 -26.59 -3.45 24.19
CA PHE A 84 -25.95 -2.43 23.35
C PHE A 84 -25.97 -2.84 21.88
N CYS A 85 -25.55 -4.06 21.54
CA CYS A 85 -25.57 -4.57 20.17
C CYS A 85 -26.99 -4.68 19.60
N ALA A 86 -28.01 -4.99 20.41
CA ALA A 86 -29.40 -5.05 19.97
C ALA A 86 -29.95 -3.70 19.51
N ARG A 87 -29.41 -2.58 20.01
CA ARG A 87 -29.77 -1.23 19.56
C ARG A 87 -29.24 -0.89 18.17
N PHE A 88 -28.27 -1.64 17.66
CA PHE A 88 -27.68 -1.46 16.33
C PHE A 88 -28.00 -2.65 15.43
N ASN A 89 -29.15 -2.58 14.75
CA ASN A 89 -29.72 -3.67 13.96
C ASN A 89 -28.81 -4.20 12.82
N LEU A 90 -27.79 -3.43 12.40
CA LEU A 90 -26.84 -3.79 11.34
C LEU A 90 -25.51 -4.38 11.86
N LEU A 91 -25.15 -4.17 13.12
CA LEU A 91 -23.84 -4.53 13.69
C LEU A 91 -23.74 -6.00 14.12
N LYS A 92 -24.86 -6.62 14.54
CA LYS A 92 -24.91 -8.02 14.98
C LYS A 92 -24.41 -9.03 13.92
N ARG A 93 -24.59 -8.74 12.64
CA ARG A 93 -24.15 -9.65 11.56
C ARG A 93 -22.63 -9.57 11.29
N MET A 94 -22.01 -8.41 11.43
CA MET A 94 -20.59 -8.22 11.15
C MET A 94 -19.69 -8.71 12.29
N ILE A 95 -20.06 -8.45 13.55
CA ILE A 95 -19.25 -8.82 14.72
C ILE A 95 -19.18 -10.35 14.89
N ASN A 96 -20.31 -11.06 14.70
CA ASN A 96 -20.36 -12.51 14.83
C ASN A 96 -19.58 -13.24 13.72
N LEU A 97 -19.44 -12.62 12.53
CA LEU A 97 -18.58 -13.16 11.47
C LEU A 97 -17.09 -12.97 11.77
N MET A 98 -16.69 -11.84 12.36
CA MET A 98 -15.28 -11.58 12.70
C MET A 98 -14.76 -12.48 13.81
N LEU A 99 -15.59 -12.80 14.82
CA LEU A 99 -15.25 -13.71 15.92
C LEU A 99 -15.11 -15.18 15.48
N LEU A 100 -15.73 -15.58 14.36
CA LEU A 100 -15.62 -16.95 13.83
C LEU A 100 -14.37 -17.16 12.94
N MET A 101 -13.69 -16.08 12.54
CA MET A 101 -12.55 -16.09 11.63
C MET A 101 -11.20 -15.85 12.32
N MET A 102 -11.20 -15.65 13.64
CA MET A 102 -10.00 -15.56 14.49
C MET A 102 -9.86 -16.82 15.34
#